data_AF-A0YRI5-F1
#
_entry.id   AF-A0YRI5-F1
#
_cell.length_a   1.000
_cell.length_b   1.000
_cell.length_c   1.000
_cell.angle_alpha   90.00
_cell.angle_beta   90.00
_cell.angle_gamma   90.00
#
_symmetry.space_group_name_H-M   'P 1'
#
loop_
_entity.id
_entity.type
_entity.pdbx_description
1 polymer ?
#
loop_
_entity_poly.entity_id
_entity_poly.type
_entity_poly.pdbx_seq_one_letter_code
_entity_poly.pdbx_strand_id
1 'polypeptide(L)'
;MKWNGAIALAFFYIQNSDWEIWHHLPSKRLEKEYLLKLSRGFGLANHKLRLTRLYPWQRPLMILLTPLYLLSDGYKLAYYYLRYRHEFDSDLTKACELQARIGRFISPFVRA
;
A
#
# COMPACT_ATOMS: atom_id res chain seq x y z
N MET A 1 21.54 1.75 -11.86
CA MET A 1 20.57 2.78 -11.44
C MET A 1 21.08 3.38 -10.13
N LYS A 2 21.85 4.48 -10.22
CA LYS A 2 22.48 5.14 -9.06
C LYS A 2 21.40 5.91 -8.31
N TRP A 3 21.05 5.45 -7.12
CA TRP A 3 20.23 6.23 -6.19
C TRP A 3 21.11 7.34 -5.62
N ASN A 4 20.88 8.57 -6.06
CA ASN A 4 21.62 9.74 -5.60
C ASN A 4 21.30 10.00 -4.12
N GLY A 5 22.31 9.93 -3.25
CA GLY A 5 22.19 10.16 -1.80
C GLY A 5 21.54 11.50 -1.42
N ALA A 6 21.41 12.43 -2.36
CA ALA A 6 20.66 13.68 -2.22
C ALA A 6 19.19 13.47 -1.83
N ILE A 7 18.51 12.42 -2.32
CA ILE A 7 17.10 12.18 -1.99
C ILE A 7 16.95 11.69 -0.54
N ALA A 8 17.87 10.84 -0.09
CA ALA A 8 17.89 10.36 1.30
C ALA A 8 18.21 11.49 2.29
N LEU A 9 19.16 12.35 1.93
CA LEU A 9 19.49 13.56 2.70
C LEU A 9 18.31 14.54 2.75
N ALA A 10 17.59 14.74 1.63
CA ALA A 10 16.41 15.60 1.60
C ALA A 10 15.29 15.09 2.52
N PHE A 11 14.98 13.78 2.49
CA PHE A 11 14.01 13.19 3.41
C PHE A 11 14.43 13.30 4.88
N PHE A 12 15.71 13.05 5.18
CA PHE A 12 16.25 13.21 6.52
C PHE A 12 16.13 14.66 7.03
N TYR A 13 16.42 15.63 6.16
CA TYR A 13 16.27 17.05 6.50
C TYR A 13 14.81 17.45 6.74
N ILE A 14 13.88 17.01 5.88
CA ILE A 14 12.45 17.29 6.04
C ILE A 14 11.90 16.67 7.33
N GLN A 15 12.38 15.49 7.72
CA GLN A 15 11.91 14.77 8.91
C GLN A 15 12.48 15.33 10.22
N ASN A 16 13.66 15.96 10.19
CA ASN A 16 14.33 16.55 11.36
C ASN A 16 14.25 18.08 11.43
N SER A 17 13.68 18.73 10.41
CA SER A 17 13.37 20.15 10.46
C SER A 17 12.06 20.36 11.23
N ASP A 18 12.02 21.37 12.10
CA ASP A 18 10.82 21.92 12.75
C ASP A 18 9.90 22.63 11.73
N TRP A 19 9.71 22.03 10.56
CA TRP A 19 8.71 22.49 9.62
C TRP A 19 7.36 22.25 10.29
N GLU A 20 6.71 23.33 10.68
CA GLU A 20 5.26 23.33 10.83
C GLU A 20 4.71 22.97 9.45
N ILE A 21 4.42 21.69 9.23
CA ILE A 21 3.79 21.21 8.00
C ILE A 21 2.37 21.74 8.03
N TRP A 22 2.19 23.02 7.69
CA TRP A 22 0.91 23.63 7.36
C TRP A 22 0.50 23.13 5.98
N HIS A 23 0.20 21.83 5.89
CA HIS A 23 -0.64 21.38 4.80
C HIS A 23 -2.05 21.87 5.12
N HIS A 24 -2.49 22.91 4.41
CA HIS A 24 -3.91 23.14 4.14
C HIS A 24 -4.45 21.91 3.40
N LEU A 25 -4.62 20.82 4.14
CA LEU A 25 -5.16 19.58 3.61
C LEU A 25 -6.65 19.87 3.41
N PRO A 26 -7.15 19.87 2.16
CA PRO A 26 -8.55 20.12 1.92
C PRO A 26 -9.35 19.11 2.76
N SER A 27 -10.38 19.56 3.47
CA SER A 27 -11.23 18.70 4.31
C SER A 27 -11.72 17.47 3.56
N LYS A 28 -11.91 17.59 2.24
CA LYS A 28 -12.21 16.49 1.32
C LYS A 28 -11.23 15.31 1.36
N ARG A 29 -9.95 15.53 1.69
CA ARG A 29 -8.96 14.44 1.81
C ARG A 29 -9.08 13.64 3.10
N LEU A 30 -9.83 14.13 4.09
CA LEU A 30 -10.14 13.42 5.32
C LEU A 30 -11.52 12.74 5.26
N GLU A 31 -12.25 12.88 4.16
CA GLU A 31 -13.50 12.16 3.95
C GLU A 31 -13.27 10.66 3.84
N LYS A 32 -14.19 9.89 4.44
CA LYS A 32 -14.17 8.41 4.45
C LYS A 32 -13.94 7.85 3.05
N GLU A 33 -14.66 8.32 2.05
CA GLU A 33 -14.57 7.83 0.67
C GLU A 33 -13.18 8.05 0.07
N TYR A 34 -12.59 9.22 0.31
CA TYR A 34 -11.25 9.54 -0.16
C TYR A 34 -10.21 8.62 0.50
N LEU A 35 -10.30 8.41 1.81
CA LEU A 35 -9.38 7.57 2.57
C LEU A 35 -9.47 6.09 2.17
N LEU A 36 -10.67 5.58 1.91
CA LEU A 36 -10.87 4.23 1.40
C LEU A 36 -10.24 4.06 0.01
N LYS A 37 -10.45 5.02 -0.89
CA LYS A 37 -9.84 5.01 -2.23
C LYS A 37 -8.31 5.10 -2.16
N LEU A 38 -7.79 5.97 -1.29
CA LEU A 38 -6.35 6.14 -1.07
C LEU A 38 -5.73 4.83 -0.56
N SER A 39 -6.34 4.21 0.43
CA SER A 39 -5.88 2.94 1.01
C SER A 39 -5.85 1.81 -0.02
N ARG A 40 -6.88 1.72 -0.87
CA ARG A 40 -6.90 0.79 -2.00
C ARG A 40 -5.76 1.06 -2.99
N GLY A 41 -5.50 2.32 -3.32
CA GLY A 41 -4.39 2.74 -4.18
C GLY A 41 -3.03 2.33 -3.63
N PHE A 42 -2.81 2.53 -2.32
CA PHE A 42 -1.61 2.05 -1.64
C PHE A 42 -1.45 0.53 -1.74
N GLY A 43 -2.54 -0.21 -1.55
CA GLY A 43 -2.59 -1.65 -1.79
C GLY A 43 -2.13 -2.03 -3.20
N LEU A 44 -2.65 -1.37 -4.23
CA LEU A 44 -2.33 -1.64 -5.63
C LEU A 44 -0.85 -1.44 -5.98
N ALA A 45 -0.16 -0.50 -5.32
CA ALA A 45 1.27 -0.27 -5.54
C ALA A 45 2.17 -1.41 -5.03
N ASN A 46 1.65 -2.33 -4.19
CA ASN A 46 2.47 -3.34 -3.51
C ASN A 46 3.19 -4.30 -4.47
N HIS A 47 2.55 -4.75 -5.55
CA HIS A 47 3.21 -5.68 -6.48
C HIS A 47 4.44 -5.04 -7.13
N LYS A 48 4.32 -3.78 -7.59
CA LYS A 48 5.46 -3.02 -8.13
C LYS A 48 6.55 -2.84 -7.08
N LEU A 49 6.20 -2.53 -5.83
CA LEU A 49 7.17 -2.43 -4.73
C LEU A 49 7.91 -3.75 -4.50
N ARG A 50 7.21 -4.89 -4.52
CA ARG A 50 7.83 -6.23 -4.42
C ARG A 50 8.84 -6.45 -5.56
N LEU A 51 8.49 -6.06 -6.79
CA LEU A 51 9.39 -6.16 -7.94
C LEU A 51 10.61 -5.23 -7.84
N THR A 52 10.45 -4.01 -7.31
CA THR A 52 11.57 -3.06 -7.17
C THR A 52 12.61 -3.48 -6.15
N ARG A 53 12.23 -4.31 -5.16
CA ARG A 53 13.15 -4.83 -4.14
C ARG A 53 14.03 -5.97 -4.66
N LEU A 54 13.71 -6.53 -5.81
CA LEU A 54 14.38 -7.69 -6.36
C LEU A 54 15.42 -7.29 -7.39
N TYR A 55 16.54 -8.01 -7.37
CA TYR A 55 17.55 -7.86 -8.40
C TYR A 55 16.99 -8.27 -9.77
N PRO A 56 17.50 -7.72 -10.89
CA PRO A 56 16.99 -8.02 -12.22
C PRO A 56 16.93 -9.52 -12.54
N TRP A 57 17.88 -10.31 -12.01
CA TRP A 57 17.94 -11.76 -12.18
C TRP A 57 16.92 -12.55 -11.35
N GLN A 58 16.35 -11.96 -10.29
CA GLN A 58 15.34 -12.58 -9.43
C GLN A 58 13.91 -12.32 -9.92
N ARG A 59 13.73 -11.38 -10.86
CA ARG A 59 12.43 -11.09 -11.47
C ARG A 59 11.74 -12.30 -12.12
N PRO A 60 12.41 -13.21 -12.84
CA PRO A 60 11.74 -14.42 -13.36
C PRO A 60 11.21 -15.33 -12.26
N LEU A 61 11.87 -15.41 -11.09
CA LEU A 61 11.38 -16.21 -9.95
C LEU A 61 10.06 -15.66 -9.39
N MET A 62 9.81 -14.35 -9.52
CA MET A 62 8.54 -13.77 -9.08
C MET A 62 7.36 -14.27 -9.86
N ILE A 63 7.51 -14.62 -11.13
CA ILE A 63 6.40 -15.16 -11.93
C ILE A 63 5.93 -16.48 -11.30
N LEU A 64 6.88 -17.32 -10.88
CA LEU A 64 6.61 -18.59 -10.19
C LEU A 64 6.02 -18.38 -8.78
N LEU A 65 6.50 -17.37 -8.04
CA LEU A 65 6.05 -17.10 -6.67
C LEU A 65 4.74 -16.29 -6.60
N THR A 66 4.37 -15.58 -7.67
CA THR A 66 3.14 -14.76 -7.73
C THR A 66 1.87 -15.53 -7.35
N PRO A 67 1.57 -16.73 -7.89
CA PRO A 67 0.40 -17.50 -7.46
C PRO A 67 0.43 -17.88 -5.97
N LEU A 68 1.60 -18.20 -5.41
CA LEU A 68 1.74 -18.51 -3.99
C LEU A 68 1.46 -17.28 -3.11
N TYR A 69 1.99 -16.12 -3.51
CA TYR A 69 1.69 -14.86 -2.84
C TYR A 69 0.21 -14.48 -2.95
N LEU A 70 -0.41 -14.73 -4.10
CA LEU A 70 -1.83 -14.46 -4.30
C LEU A 70 -2.71 -15.31 -3.38
N LEU A 71 -2.41 -16.62 -3.26
CA LEU A 71 -3.11 -17.51 -2.34
C LEU A 71 -2.94 -17.07 -0.89
N SER A 72 -1.71 -16.72 -0.47
CA SER A 72 -1.44 -16.23 0.88
C SER A 72 -2.16 -14.92 1.19
N ASP A 73 -2.09 -13.96 0.27
CA ASP A 73 -2.75 -12.66 0.40
C ASP A 73 -4.28 -12.82 0.40
N GLY A 74 -4.82 -13.75 -0.40
CA GLY A 74 -6.23 -14.11 -0.43
C GLY A 74 -6.71 -14.75 0.87
N TYR A 75 -5.96 -15.70 1.43
CA TYR A 75 -6.28 -16.30 2.74
C TYR A 75 -6.29 -15.25 3.85
N LYS A 76 -5.28 -14.37 3.90
CA LYS A 76 -5.20 -13.28 4.88
C LYS A 76 -6.32 -12.26 4.71
N LEU A 77 -6.73 -11.98 3.47
CA LEU A 77 -7.85 -11.11 3.17
C LEU A 77 -9.16 -11.73 3.65
N ALA A 78 -9.42 -13.00 3.31
CA ALA A 78 -10.62 -13.71 3.72
C ALA A 78 -10.73 -13.83 5.24
N TYR A 79 -9.63 -14.21 5.91
CA TYR A 79 -9.57 -14.26 7.37
C TYR A 79 -9.85 -12.90 8.02
N TYR A 80 -9.22 -11.84 7.54
CA TYR A 80 -9.42 -10.49 8.05
C TYR A 80 -10.86 -10.01 7.84
N TYR A 81 -11.41 -10.27 6.64
CA TYR A 81 -12.79 -9.95 6.32
C TYR A 81 -13.76 -10.67 7.26
N LEU A 82 -13.62 -11.99 7.44
CA LEU A 82 -14.48 -12.76 8.33
C LEU A 82 -14.38 -12.32 9.79
N ARG A 83 -13.18 -11.96 10.24
CA ARG A 83 -12.93 -11.54 11.63
C ARG A 83 -13.56 -10.18 11.94
N TYR A 84 -13.51 -9.23 11.01
CA TYR A 84 -13.88 -7.83 11.24
C TYR A 84 -15.11 -7.36 10.46
N ARG A 85 -15.87 -8.27 9.84
CA ARG A 85 -17.04 -7.96 8.97
C ARG A 85 -18.09 -7.03 9.57
N HIS A 86 -18.26 -7.07 10.89
CA HIS A 86 -19.26 -6.26 11.60
C HIS A 86 -18.73 -4.90 12.06
N GLU A 87 -17.43 -4.65 11.91
CA GLU A 87 -16.75 -3.47 12.44
C GLU A 87 -16.32 -2.48 11.34
N PHE A 88 -16.57 -2.79 10.06
CA PHE A 88 -16.16 -1.93 8.95
C PHE A 88 -16.99 -0.63 8.84
N ASP A 89 -18.22 -0.63 9.35
CA ASP A 89 -19.03 0.58 9.36
C ASP A 89 -18.69 1.51 10.52
N SER A 90 -18.31 0.95 11.67
CA SER A 90 -17.95 1.70 12.88
C SER A 90 -16.50 2.16 12.89
N ASP A 91 -15.57 1.36 12.35
CA ASP A 91 -14.14 1.64 12.37
C ASP A 91 -13.59 1.90 10.96
N LEU A 92 -13.36 3.19 10.67
CA LEU A 92 -12.77 3.66 9.43
C LEU A 92 -11.38 3.06 9.18
N THR A 93 -10.61 2.81 10.23
CA THR A 93 -9.25 2.27 10.14
C THR A 93 -9.30 0.84 9.61
N LYS A 94 -10.19 0.00 10.15
CA LYS A 94 -10.40 -1.37 9.69
C LYS A 94 -10.91 -1.42 8.25
N ALA A 95 -11.81 -0.51 7.88
CA ALA A 95 -12.28 -0.37 6.51
C ALA A 95 -11.15 0.02 5.53
N CYS A 96 -10.29 0.96 5.93
CA CYS A 96 -9.10 1.34 5.16
C CYS A 96 -8.12 0.17 5.01
N GLU A 97 -7.85 -0.56 6.09
CA GLU A 97 -6.97 -1.72 6.06
C GLU A 97 -7.51 -2.82 5.14
N LEU A 98 -8.82 -3.08 5.18
CA LEU A 98 -9.47 -4.00 4.26
C LEU A 98 -9.27 -3.56 2.80
N GLN A 99 -9.50 -2.28 2.47
CA GLN A 99 -9.28 -1.74 1.13
C GLN A 99 -7.82 -1.87 0.68
N ALA A 100 -6.86 -1.65 1.57
CA ALA A 100 -5.45 -1.85 1.28
C ALA A 100 -5.11 -3.33 0.99
N ARG A 101 -5.69 -4.27 1.76
CA ARG A 101 -5.54 -5.71 1.55
C ARG A 101 -6.17 -6.16 0.22
N ILE A 102 -7.34 -5.63 -0.13
CA ILE A 102 -7.98 -5.87 -1.44
C ILE A 102 -7.08 -5.34 -2.56
N GLY A 103 -6.59 -4.11 -2.44
CA GLY A 103 -5.66 -3.52 -3.40
C GLY A 103 -4.41 -4.38 -3.58
N ARG A 104 -3.83 -4.89 -2.48
CA ARG A 104 -2.67 -5.80 -2.52
C ARG A 104 -3.00 -7.10 -3.25
N PHE A 105 -4.15 -7.70 -2.99
CA PHE A 105 -4.58 -8.93 -3.66
C PHE A 105 -4.74 -8.73 -5.18
N ILE A 106 -5.30 -7.60 -5.61
CA ILE A 106 -5.53 -7.29 -7.04
C ILE A 106 -4.25 -6.76 -7.72
N SER A 107 -3.28 -6.25 -6.94
CA SER A 107 -2.07 -5.60 -7.47
C SER A 107 -1.29 -6.37 -8.55
N PRO A 108 -1.18 -7.72 -8.54
CA PRO A 108 -0.48 -8.45 -9.61
C PRO A 108 -1.22 -8.42 -10.96
N PHE A 109 -2.54 -8.23 -10.94
CA PHE A 109 -3.39 -8.22 -12.15
C PHE A 109 -3.52 -6.83 -12.78
N VAL A 110 -3.31 -5.78 -11.99
CA VAL A 110 -3.34 -4.40 -12.49
C VAL A 110 -1.99 -4.09 -13.14
N ARG A 111 -1.95 -4.19 -14.47
CA ARG A 111 -0.92 -3.48 -15.25
C ARG A 111 -1.23 -1.99 -15.16
N ALA A 112 -0.28 -1.24 -14.61
CA ALA A 112 -0.24 0.21 -14.70
C ALA A 112 1.02 0.62 -15.44
#